data_AF-A0A3R9X7M2-F1
#
_entry.id   AF-A0A3R9X7M2-F1
#
_cell.length_a   1.000
_cell.length_b   1.000
_cell.length_c   1.000
_cell.angle_alpha   90.00
_cell.angle_beta   90.00
_cell.angle_gamma   90.00
#
_symmetry.space_group_name_H-M   'P 1'
#
loop_
_entity.id
_entity.type
_entity.pdbx_description
1 polymer ?
#
loop_
_entity_poly.entity_id
_entity_poly.type
_entity_poly.pdbx_seq_one_letter_code
_entity_poly.pdbx_strand_id
1 'polypeptide(L)'
;MTTQEHIRRETSVSVIINAVLSLAFFLLVFWRSSPVPLWGVGHYLLDFAPQGFMVALMATLVPCVLARRKLAQGHFGPPGSGAGTVNLPLRAVATALLAAGISVLLWTAVFALTTRTAIAWTPALLIKIGYGGLLGGIVTPLGLRAVFHSHSGVPS
;
A
#
# COMPACT_ATOMS: atom_id res chain seq x y z
N MET A 1 -5.08 -24.96 1.94
CA MET A 1 -4.63 -23.60 2.28
C MET A 1 -5.84 -22.81 2.78
N THR A 2 -5.78 -22.30 3.99
CA THR A 2 -6.89 -21.54 4.59
C THR A 2 -6.91 -20.09 4.08
N THR A 3 -8.06 -19.41 4.21
CA THR A 3 -8.18 -17.97 3.87
C THR A 3 -7.16 -17.11 4.63
N GLN A 4 -6.90 -17.43 5.90
CA GLN A 4 -5.94 -16.69 6.73
C GLN A 4 -4.49 -16.90 6.28
N GLU A 5 -4.11 -18.14 5.93
CA GLU A 5 -2.80 -18.42 5.33
C GLU A 5 -2.60 -17.66 4.02
N HIS A 6 -3.65 -17.55 3.21
CA HIS A 6 -3.61 -16.77 1.97
C HIS A 6 -3.40 -15.29 2.22
N ILE A 7 -4.16 -14.71 3.15
CA ILE A 7 -4.01 -13.30 3.51
C ILE A 7 -2.59 -13.04 4.01
N ARG A 8 -2.05 -13.89 4.90
CA ARG A 8 -0.69 -13.73 5.43
C ARG A 8 0.35 -13.80 4.32
N ARG A 9 0.29 -14.81 3.46
CA ARG A 9 1.23 -14.99 2.33
C ARG A 9 1.22 -13.80 1.39
N GLU A 10 0.05 -13.38 0.91
CA GLU A 10 -0.06 -12.25 -0.02
C GLU A 10 0.35 -10.92 0.64
N THR A 11 0.08 -10.76 1.94
CA THR A 11 0.54 -9.59 2.71
C THR A 11 2.06 -9.54 2.79
N SER A 12 2.72 -10.66 3.14
CA SER A 12 4.18 -10.73 3.18
C SER A 12 4.82 -10.45 1.82
N VAL A 13 4.26 -11.02 0.74
CA VAL A 13 4.72 -10.74 -0.62
C VAL A 13 4.57 -9.26 -0.96
N SER A 14 3.42 -8.65 -0.63
CA SER A 14 3.17 -7.23 -0.86
C SER A 14 4.12 -6.32 -0.07
N VAL A 15 4.42 -6.64 1.18
CA VAL A 15 5.40 -5.90 2.00
C VAL A 15 6.77 -5.91 1.32
N ILE A 16 7.24 -7.09 0.89
CA ILE A 16 8.56 -7.23 0.25
C ILE A 16 8.60 -6.48 -1.08
N ILE A 17 7.59 -6.65 -1.94
CA ILE A 17 7.54 -5.97 -3.24
C ILE A 17 7.53 -4.45 -3.07
N ASN A 18 6.68 -3.93 -2.17
CA ASN A 18 6.60 -2.48 -1.96
C ASN A 18 7.85 -1.91 -1.30
N ALA A 19 8.53 -2.67 -0.43
CA ALA A 19 9.83 -2.28 0.12
C ALA A 19 10.91 -2.17 -0.99
N VAL A 20 10.99 -3.17 -1.88
CA VAL A 20 11.93 -3.19 -3.00
C VAL A 20 11.63 -2.08 -4.02
N LEU A 21 10.35 -1.87 -4.36
CA LEU A 21 9.96 -0.78 -5.24
C LEU A 21 10.28 0.58 -4.63
N SER A 22 10.04 0.76 -3.33
CA SER A 22 10.37 2.02 -2.63
C SER A 22 11.87 2.30 -2.62
N LEU A 23 12.70 1.25 -2.45
CA LEU A 23 14.15 1.35 -2.63
C LEU A 23 14.49 1.79 -4.06
N ALA A 24 13.95 1.10 -5.07
CA ALA A 24 14.25 1.39 -6.47
C ALA A 24 13.87 2.82 -6.87
N PHE A 25 12.67 3.28 -6.49
CA PHE A 25 12.21 4.66 -6.73
C PHE A 25 13.08 5.68 -5.99
N PHE A 26 13.43 5.40 -4.73
CA PHE A 26 14.30 6.31 -3.98
C PHE A 26 15.67 6.46 -4.67
N LEU A 27 16.28 5.36 -5.11
CA LEU A 27 17.54 5.41 -5.86
C LEU A 27 17.35 6.19 -7.17
N LEU A 28 16.28 5.94 -7.92
CA LEU A 28 16.02 6.62 -9.19
C LEU A 28 15.94 8.15 -9.01
N VAL A 29 15.28 8.64 -7.96
CA VAL A 29 15.02 10.07 -7.75
C VAL A 29 16.13 10.76 -6.96
N PHE A 30 16.72 10.10 -5.95
CA PHE A 30 17.57 10.72 -4.95
C PHE A 30 19.01 10.18 -4.90
N TRP A 31 19.47 9.37 -5.85
CA TRP A 31 20.83 8.78 -5.73
C TRP A 31 21.97 9.81 -5.65
N ARG A 32 21.81 10.99 -6.26
CA ARG A 32 22.81 12.08 -6.25
C ARG A 32 22.54 13.15 -5.20
N SER A 33 21.44 13.06 -4.47
CA SER A 33 21.00 14.12 -3.55
C SER A 33 21.48 13.82 -2.14
N SER A 34 22.64 14.35 -1.76
CA SER A 34 23.17 14.24 -0.39
C SER A 34 23.58 15.63 0.13
N PRO A 35 22.82 16.24 1.07
CA PRO A 35 21.61 15.73 1.73
C PRO A 35 20.35 15.81 0.84
N VAL A 36 19.32 15.02 1.18
CA VAL A 36 18.05 14.96 0.44
C VAL A 36 17.16 16.13 0.87
N PRO A 37 16.71 17.01 -0.05
CA PRO A 37 15.84 18.12 0.30
C PRO A 37 14.44 17.63 0.70
N LEU A 38 13.86 18.23 1.75
CA LEU A 38 12.57 17.82 2.30
C LEU A 38 11.38 18.50 1.61
N TRP A 39 11.44 19.83 1.46
CA TRP A 39 10.31 20.68 1.10
C TRP A 39 10.41 21.19 -0.33
N GLY A 40 9.33 21.11 -1.11
CA GLY A 40 9.26 21.63 -2.48
C GLY A 40 8.79 20.60 -3.49
N VAL A 41 8.43 21.07 -4.69
CA VAL A 41 8.03 20.22 -5.80
C VAL A 41 9.21 19.37 -6.25
N GLY A 42 9.01 18.05 -6.33
CA GLY A 42 10.06 17.08 -6.67
C GLY A 42 10.98 16.70 -5.49
N HIS A 43 10.70 17.17 -4.28
CA HIS A 43 11.48 16.85 -3.08
C HIS A 43 10.84 15.73 -2.27
N TYR A 44 11.53 15.32 -1.20
CA TYR A 44 11.25 14.09 -0.48
C TYR A 44 9.82 13.96 0.05
N LEU A 45 9.23 15.06 0.55
CA LEU A 45 7.88 15.07 1.11
C LEU A 45 6.80 14.79 0.05
N LEU A 46 6.86 15.48 -1.09
CA LEU A 46 5.83 15.33 -2.12
C LEU A 46 5.89 13.97 -2.81
N ASP A 47 7.03 13.29 -2.79
CA ASP A 47 7.19 11.93 -3.33
C ASP A 47 6.41 10.86 -2.51
N PHE A 48 6.03 11.15 -1.25
CA PHE A 48 5.13 10.27 -0.50
C PHE A 48 3.71 10.21 -1.06
N ALA A 49 3.27 11.22 -1.82
CA ALA A 49 1.95 11.21 -2.45
C ALA A 49 1.85 10.16 -3.56
N PRO A 50 2.67 10.21 -4.63
CA PRO A 50 2.65 9.19 -5.68
C PRO A 50 3.08 7.82 -5.14
N GLN A 51 4.02 7.74 -4.20
CA GLN A 51 4.39 6.47 -3.57
C GLN A 51 3.21 5.86 -2.81
N GLY A 52 2.56 6.62 -1.92
CA GLY A 52 1.43 6.15 -1.12
C GLY A 52 0.25 5.74 -2.00
N PHE A 53 -0.04 6.51 -3.04
CA PHE A 53 -1.04 6.17 -4.05
C PHE A 53 -0.74 4.82 -4.70
N MET A 54 0.45 4.67 -5.29
CA MET A 54 0.81 3.47 -6.05
C MET A 54 0.88 2.22 -5.18
N VAL A 55 1.47 2.33 -3.99
CA VAL A 55 1.55 1.22 -3.04
C VAL A 55 0.15 0.76 -2.64
N ALA A 56 -0.74 1.66 -2.24
CA ALA A 56 -2.10 1.30 -1.84
C ALA A 56 -2.94 0.76 -3.01
N LEU A 57 -2.77 1.31 -4.21
CA LEU A 57 -3.43 0.83 -5.43
C LEU A 57 -3.01 -0.61 -5.73
N MET A 58 -1.71 -0.90 -5.76
CA MET A 58 -1.17 -2.22 -6.07
C MET A 58 -1.46 -3.25 -4.97
N ALA A 59 -1.31 -2.84 -3.70
CA ALA A 59 -1.64 -3.65 -2.52
C ALA A 59 -3.13 -4.01 -2.46
N THR A 60 -4.00 -3.21 -3.08
CA THR A 60 -5.43 -3.52 -3.17
C THR A 60 -5.73 -4.34 -4.42
N LEU A 61 -5.37 -3.88 -5.61
CA LEU A 61 -5.81 -4.48 -6.87
C LEU A 61 -5.26 -5.89 -7.09
N VAL A 62 -3.94 -6.04 -7.06
CA VAL A 62 -3.26 -7.28 -7.49
C VAL A 62 -3.72 -8.48 -6.63
N PRO A 63 -3.59 -8.45 -5.29
CA PRO A 63 -3.98 -9.60 -4.48
C PRO A 63 -5.49 -9.83 -4.50
N CYS A 64 -6.32 -8.78 -4.60
CA CYS A 64 -7.78 -8.94 -4.66
C CYS A 64 -8.27 -9.55 -5.97
N VAL A 65 -7.69 -9.18 -7.12
CA VAL A 65 -8.00 -9.80 -8.41
C VAL A 65 -7.62 -11.29 -8.39
N LEU A 66 -6.44 -11.61 -7.89
CA LEU A 66 -6.00 -13.00 -7.75
C LEU A 66 -6.90 -13.80 -6.79
N ALA A 67 -7.30 -13.22 -5.66
CA ALA A 67 -8.21 -13.85 -4.72
C ALA A 67 -9.59 -14.11 -5.35
N ARG A 68 -10.16 -13.14 -6.09
CA ARG A 68 -11.42 -13.32 -6.83
C ARG A 68 -11.35 -14.45 -7.83
N ARG A 69 -10.25 -14.55 -8.57
CA ARG A 69 -10.05 -15.63 -9.54
C ARG A 69 -10.05 -17.00 -8.84
N LYS A 70 -9.37 -17.11 -7.69
CA LYS A 70 -9.37 -18.35 -6.90
C LYS A 70 -10.74 -18.69 -6.31
N LEU A 71 -11.49 -17.68 -5.88
CA LEU A 71 -12.87 -17.84 -5.39
C LEU A 71 -13.80 -18.34 -6.51
N ALA A 72 -13.73 -17.75 -7.70
CA ALA A 72 -14.48 -18.20 -8.87
C ALA A 72 -14.12 -19.64 -9.30
N GLN A 73 -12.90 -20.06 -9.02
CA GLN A 73 -12.42 -21.44 -9.25
C GLN A 73 -12.77 -22.40 -8.09
N GLY A 74 -13.52 -21.98 -7.08
CA GLY A 74 -13.97 -22.84 -5.98
C GLY A 74 -12.90 -23.21 -4.94
N HIS A 75 -11.74 -22.55 -4.92
CA HIS A 75 -10.63 -22.92 -4.02
C HIS A 75 -10.92 -22.69 -2.52
N PHE A 76 -11.98 -21.94 -2.20
CA PHE A 76 -12.33 -21.57 -0.81
C PHE A 76 -13.80 -21.86 -0.48
N GLY A 77 -14.42 -22.83 -1.16
CA GLY A 77 -15.81 -23.24 -0.93
C GLY A 77 -16.86 -22.42 -1.72
N PRO A 78 -18.12 -22.88 -1.70
CA PRO A 78 -19.21 -22.24 -2.42
C PRO A 78 -19.52 -20.84 -1.86
N PRO A 79 -20.03 -19.91 -2.68
CA PRO A 79 -20.45 -18.59 -2.22
C PRO A 79 -21.60 -18.71 -1.21
N GLY A 80 -21.60 -17.82 -0.20
CA GLY A 80 -22.67 -17.76 0.81
C GLY A 80 -23.98 -17.20 0.26
N SER A 81 -25.10 -17.51 0.91
CA SER A 81 -26.39 -16.89 0.62
C SER A 81 -26.31 -15.38 0.90
N GLY A 82 -26.30 -14.56 -0.15
CA GLY A 82 -26.09 -13.10 -0.04
C GLY A 82 -24.69 -12.62 -0.47
N ALA A 83 -23.92 -13.45 -1.19
CA ALA A 83 -22.65 -13.01 -1.76
C ALA A 83 -22.83 -11.75 -2.64
N GLY A 84 -22.07 -10.70 -2.32
CA GLY A 84 -22.14 -9.40 -2.99
C GLY A 84 -20.93 -9.13 -3.87
N THR A 85 -21.08 -8.26 -4.87
CA THR A 85 -19.97 -7.80 -5.71
C THR A 85 -19.34 -6.54 -5.13
N VAL A 86 -18.07 -6.60 -4.71
CA VAL A 86 -17.31 -5.37 -4.38
C VAL A 86 -16.90 -4.68 -5.69
N ASN A 87 -17.06 -3.37 -5.79
CA ASN A 87 -16.45 -2.60 -6.89
C ASN A 87 -14.95 -2.39 -6.59
N LEU A 88 -14.13 -3.35 -7.04
CA LEU A 88 -12.70 -3.39 -6.71
C LEU A 88 -11.92 -2.20 -7.30
N PRO A 89 -12.10 -1.80 -8.57
CA PRO A 89 -11.44 -0.61 -9.11
C PRO A 89 -11.73 0.66 -8.29
N LEU A 90 -13.02 0.91 -7.99
CA LEU A 90 -13.41 2.08 -7.20
C LEU A 90 -12.80 2.05 -5.80
N ARG A 91 -12.86 0.90 -5.12
CA ARG A 91 -12.28 0.73 -3.79
C ARG A 91 -10.77 0.94 -3.80
N ALA A 92 -10.07 0.41 -4.80
CA ALA A 92 -8.62 0.55 -4.90
C ALA A 92 -8.22 2.00 -5.17
N VAL A 93 -8.93 2.70 -6.06
CA VAL A 93 -8.71 4.14 -6.31
C VAL A 93 -9.01 4.96 -5.06
N ALA A 94 -10.14 4.73 -4.39
CA ALA A 94 -10.49 5.43 -3.15
C ALA A 94 -9.44 5.20 -2.05
N THR A 95 -9.00 3.94 -1.87
CA THR A 95 -7.96 3.59 -0.89
C THR A 95 -6.61 4.23 -1.25
N ALA A 96 -6.27 4.29 -2.53
CA ALA A 96 -5.06 4.93 -3.03
C ALA A 96 -5.05 6.44 -2.82
N LEU A 97 -6.17 7.11 -3.11
CA LEU A 97 -6.34 8.54 -2.87
C LEU A 97 -6.26 8.89 -1.38
N LEU A 98 -6.94 8.10 -0.53
CA LEU A 98 -6.86 8.25 0.92
C LEU A 98 -5.43 8.03 1.42
N ALA A 99 -4.75 6.97 0.97
CA ALA A 99 -3.37 6.71 1.35
C ALA A 99 -2.44 7.86 0.94
N ALA A 100 -2.57 8.37 -0.29
CA ALA A 100 -1.78 9.51 -0.77
C ALA A 100 -2.00 10.76 0.11
N GLY A 101 -3.26 11.13 0.36
CA GLY A 101 -3.61 12.29 1.18
C GLY A 101 -3.14 12.16 2.63
N ILE A 102 -3.42 11.02 3.27
CA ILE A 102 -2.98 10.73 4.64
C ILE A 102 -1.45 10.78 4.74
N SER A 103 -0.74 10.31 3.73
CA SER A 103 0.72 10.23 3.77
C SER A 103 1.37 11.58 3.64
N VAL A 104 0.87 12.43 2.73
CA VAL A 104 1.31 13.83 2.66
C VAL A 104 1.02 14.54 3.97
N LEU A 105 -0.19 14.41 4.51
CA LEU A 105 -0.57 15.06 5.76
C LEU A 105 0.32 14.61 6.94
N LEU A 106 0.49 13.29 7.09
CA LEU A 106 1.28 12.69 8.16
C LEU A 106 2.75 13.14 8.08
N TRP A 107 3.38 13.02 6.92
CA TRP A 107 4.79 13.38 6.77
C TRP A 107 5.02 14.88 6.82
N THR A 108 4.05 15.68 6.37
CA THR A 108 4.08 17.14 6.56
C THR A 108 4.08 17.47 8.04
N ALA A 109 3.18 16.86 8.83
CA ALA A 109 3.13 17.07 10.27
C ALA A 109 4.44 16.64 10.95
N VAL A 110 4.97 15.46 10.61
CA VAL A 110 6.23 14.95 11.16
C VAL A 110 7.40 15.88 10.85
N PHE A 111 7.56 16.34 9.61
CA PHE A 111 8.66 17.22 9.25
C PHE A 111 8.46 18.67 9.70
N ALA A 112 7.23 19.15 9.83
CA ALA A 112 6.95 20.48 10.37
C ALA A 112 7.35 20.61 11.85
N LEU A 113 7.36 19.51 12.61
CA LEU A 113 7.93 19.46 13.96
C LEU A 113 9.47 19.55 13.98
N THR A 114 10.11 19.52 12.80
CA THR A 114 11.56 19.67 12.64
C THR A 114 11.87 21.00 11.96
N THR A 115 12.90 21.72 12.41
CA THR A 115 13.41 22.90 11.70
C THR A 115 14.31 22.54 10.51
N ARG A 116 14.31 21.27 10.08
CA ARG A 116 15.21 20.76 9.05
C ARG A 116 14.63 21.02 7.66
N THR A 117 15.50 21.43 6.74
CA THR A 117 15.17 21.60 5.32
C THR A 117 15.68 20.43 4.47
N ALA A 118 16.55 19.59 5.03
CA ALA A 118 17.10 18.41 4.40
C ALA A 118 17.30 17.27 5.42
N ILE A 119 17.32 16.04 4.92
CA ILE A 119 17.58 14.82 5.70
C ILE A 119 18.78 14.08 5.09
N ALA A 120 19.58 13.42 5.93
CA ALA A 120 20.66 12.59 5.43
C ALA A 120 20.12 11.46 4.55
N TRP A 121 20.91 11.04 3.58
CA TRP A 121 20.49 10.08 2.55
C TRP A 121 20.04 8.73 3.14
N THR A 122 20.81 8.17 4.07
CA THR A 122 20.50 6.87 4.71
C THR A 122 19.17 6.86 5.47
N PRO A 123 18.88 7.78 6.42
CA PRO A 123 17.60 7.78 7.10
C PRO A 123 16.43 8.07 6.16
N ALA A 124 16.61 8.88 5.11
CA ALA A 124 15.60 9.06 4.07
C ALA A 124 15.29 7.73 3.36
N LEU A 125 16.31 6.99 2.96
CA LEU A 125 16.12 5.68 2.33
C LEU A 125 15.36 4.70 3.25
N LEU A 126 15.80 4.59 4.51
CA LEU A 126 15.18 3.67 5.48
C LEU A 126 13.72 4.01 5.74
N ILE A 127 13.40 5.30 5.88
CA ILE A 127 12.02 5.76 6.01
C ILE A 127 11.20 5.35 4.77
N LYS A 128 11.74 5.54 3.56
CA LYS A 128 11.04 5.19 2.30
C LYS A 128 10.68 3.71 2.23
N ILE A 129 11.65 2.85 2.51
CA ILE A 129 11.50 1.39 2.49
C ILE A 129 10.50 0.95 3.56
N GLY A 130 10.70 1.42 4.80
CA GLY A 130 9.85 1.08 5.93
C GLY A 130 8.40 1.52 5.70
N TYR A 131 8.20 2.74 5.21
CA TYR A 131 6.87 3.28 4.89
C TYR A 131 6.18 2.48 3.77
N GLY A 132 6.87 2.19 2.66
CA GLY A 132 6.29 1.41 1.56
C GLY A 132 5.91 -0.01 1.98
N GLY A 133 6.79 -0.68 2.73
CA GLY A 133 6.51 -1.99 3.29
C GLY A 133 5.33 -1.97 4.27
N LEU A 134 5.32 -1.03 5.21
CA LEU A 134 4.25 -0.87 6.20
C LEU A 134 2.89 -0.63 5.54
N LEU A 135 2.83 0.29 4.57
CA LEU A 135 1.60 0.59 3.88
C LEU A 135 1.08 -0.63 3.09
N GLY A 136 1.96 -1.36 2.40
CA GLY A 136 1.62 -2.63 1.77
C GLY A 136 1.09 -3.67 2.77
N GLY A 137 1.71 -3.75 3.95
CA GLY A 137 1.31 -4.62 5.05
C GLY A 137 -0.04 -4.29 5.69
N ILE A 138 -0.43 -3.02 5.68
CA ILE A 138 -1.73 -2.56 6.20
C ILE A 138 -2.83 -2.73 5.14
N VAL A 139 -2.60 -2.26 3.92
CA VAL A 139 -3.64 -2.17 2.89
C VAL A 139 -4.02 -3.55 2.33
N THR A 140 -3.03 -4.42 2.10
CA THR A 140 -3.25 -5.75 1.50
C THR A 140 -4.25 -6.62 2.28
N PRO A 141 -4.08 -6.84 3.61
CA PRO A 141 -5.01 -7.67 4.35
C PRO A 141 -6.40 -7.04 4.46
N LEU A 142 -6.51 -5.71 4.50
CA LEU A 142 -7.81 -5.02 4.51
C LEU A 142 -8.57 -5.21 3.19
N GLY A 143 -7.88 -5.13 2.06
CA GLY A 143 -8.46 -5.40 0.74
C GLY A 143 -8.91 -6.86 0.61
N LEU A 144 -8.04 -7.81 0.97
CA LEU A 144 -8.33 -9.23 0.89
C LEU A 144 -9.50 -9.64 1.79
N ARG A 145 -9.53 -9.17 3.05
CA ARG A 145 -10.65 -9.44 3.98
C ARG A 145 -11.98 -8.98 3.40
N ALA A 146 -12.03 -7.81 2.77
CA ALA A 146 -13.25 -7.32 2.14
C ALA A 146 -13.73 -8.23 1.01
N VAL A 147 -12.82 -8.75 0.17
CA VAL A 147 -13.17 -9.71 -0.89
C VAL A 147 -13.74 -11.00 -0.31
N PHE A 148 -13.09 -11.55 0.72
CA PHE A 148 -13.55 -12.80 1.34
C PHE A 148 -14.87 -12.63 2.10
N HIS A 149 -15.08 -11.53 2.82
CA HIS A 149 -16.34 -11.24 3.51
C HIS A 149 -17.52 -11.15 2.54
N SER A 150 -17.31 -10.49 1.39
CA SER A 150 -18.34 -10.40 0.35
C SER A 150 -18.64 -11.74 -0.31
N HIS A 151 -17.69 -12.68 -0.33
CA HIS A 151 -17.93 -14.05 -0.81
C HIS A 151 -18.67 -14.92 0.21
N SER A 152 -18.41 -14.72 1.50
CA SER A 152 -19.08 -15.49 2.57
C SER A 152 -20.49 -14.99 2.89
N GLY A 153 -20.92 -13.83 2.38
CA GLY A 153 -22.25 -13.27 2.64
C GLY A 153 -22.42 -12.73 4.07
N VAL A 154 -21.34 -12.46 4.78
CA VAL A 154 -21.37 -11.87 6.13
C VAL A 154 -21.47 -10.35 5.97
N PRO A 155 -22.53 -9.68 6.46
CA PRO A 155 -22.66 -8.24 6.34
C PRO A 155 -21.50 -7.52 7.03
N SER A 156 -21.02 -6.45 6.39
CA SER A 156 -19.91 -5.59 6.83
C SER A 156 -20.30 -4.64 7.95
#